data_AF-A0A7M7Q957-F1
#
_entry.id   AF-A0A7M7Q957-F1
#
_cell.length_a   1.000
_cell.length_b   1.000
_cell.length_c   1.000
_cell.angle_alpha   90.00
_cell.angle_beta   90.00
_cell.angle_gamma   90.00
#
_symmetry.space_group_name_H-M   'P 1'
#
loop_
_entity.id
_entity.type
_entity.pdbx_description
1 polymer ?
#
loop_
_entity_poly.entity_id
_entity_poly.type
_entity_poly.pdbx_seq_one_letter_code
_entity_poly.pdbx_strand_id
1 'polypeptide(L)'
;MKKRVGNIDIKSRARKTSGKKNAVRPNQNQKTKPKPKIRVVNKVLVSKFVNGKVVKQKIKRKCYPPEAIKEAMKAVNEGASLRKAAAMHGVPSATLCKKLKNPESIGKKGGPSTVLTAEEKAEMIKWLIYRAKTSSPALKSELFDCIQKYLQKEQKETSFKNDRPGKKWYDNFRKRHLEISLPVAQNLPLVRAIVTEEDLRQWFGEVRTFLEKKGLTSIHPSRIFNCDENNI
;
A
#
# COMPACT_ATOMS: atom_id res chain seq x y z
N MET A 1 17.66 77.93 -42.54
CA MET A 1 16.26 78.18 -42.10
C MET A 1 15.90 77.15 -41.01
N LYS A 2 15.52 77.62 -39.82
CA LYS A 2 15.11 76.82 -38.65
C LYS A 2 13.59 76.69 -38.61
N LYS A 3 13.04 75.47 -38.46
CA LYS A 3 11.77 75.07 -37.77
C LYS A 3 11.94 73.56 -37.50
N ARG A 4 12.06 72.97 -36.30
CA ARG A 4 11.36 73.02 -35.00
C ARG A 4 9.82 72.94 -35.05
N VAL A 5 9.37 71.73 -34.70
CA VAL A 5 8.31 71.33 -33.76
C VAL A 5 6.85 71.61 -34.13
N GLY A 6 6.09 70.51 -34.18
CA GLY A 6 4.66 70.45 -33.90
C GLY A 6 4.30 69.05 -33.40
N ASN A 7 4.23 68.89 -32.08
CA ASN A 7 3.69 67.72 -31.37
C ASN A 7 2.23 67.47 -31.77
N ILE A 8 1.85 66.20 -31.96
CA ILE A 8 0.44 65.77 -31.81
C ILE A 8 0.39 64.53 -30.92
N ASP A 9 -0.38 64.70 -29.86
CA ASP A 9 -0.54 63.85 -28.69
C ASP A 9 -1.06 62.43 -28.95
N ILE A 10 -0.53 61.54 -28.13
CA ILE A 10 -0.94 60.16 -27.94
C ILE A 10 -2.29 60.13 -27.22
N LYS A 11 -3.36 59.73 -27.92
CA LYS A 11 -4.58 59.21 -27.28
C LYS A 11 -4.70 57.71 -27.54
N SER A 12 -4.40 56.97 -26.48
CA SER A 12 -4.58 55.54 -26.32
C SER A 12 -6.03 55.13 -26.58
N ARG A 13 -6.27 54.39 -27.68
CA ARG A 13 -7.53 53.68 -27.89
C ARG A 13 -7.27 52.18 -27.81
N ALA A 14 -7.42 51.64 -26.60
CA ALA A 14 -7.39 50.20 -26.34
C ALA A 14 -8.48 49.51 -27.18
N ARG A 15 -8.09 48.66 -28.14
CA ARG A 15 -9.00 47.75 -28.83
C ARG A 15 -9.43 46.67 -27.85
N LYS A 16 -10.70 46.65 -27.46
CA LYS A 16 -11.31 45.49 -26.81
C LYS A 16 -11.31 44.33 -27.80
N THR A 17 -10.40 43.36 -27.62
CA THR A 17 -10.48 42.07 -28.29
C THR A 17 -11.54 41.23 -27.58
N SER A 18 -12.66 40.98 -28.26
CA SER A 18 -13.70 40.05 -27.85
C SER A 18 -13.21 38.60 -28.02
N GLY A 19 -12.31 38.18 -27.14
CA GLY A 19 -11.96 36.77 -26.99
C GLY A 19 -13.13 36.01 -26.35
N LYS A 20 -13.95 35.34 -27.17
CA LYS A 20 -14.91 34.33 -26.69
C LYS A 20 -14.13 33.26 -25.91
N LYS A 21 -14.18 33.34 -24.57
CA LYS A 21 -13.81 32.22 -23.70
C LYS A 21 -14.87 31.15 -23.89
N ASN A 22 -14.58 30.14 -24.72
CA ASN A 22 -15.36 28.92 -24.72
C ASN A 22 -15.15 28.23 -23.36
N ALA A 23 -16.05 28.51 -22.42
CA ALA A 23 -16.16 27.77 -21.19
C ALA A 23 -16.60 26.34 -21.54
N VAL A 24 -15.66 25.39 -21.51
CA VAL A 24 -15.99 23.97 -21.51
C VAL A 24 -16.83 23.71 -20.26
N ARG A 25 -18.13 23.52 -20.46
CA ARG A 25 -19.05 23.11 -19.38
C ARG A 25 -18.54 21.78 -18.82
N PRO A 26 -18.37 21.63 -17.49
CA PRO A 26 -18.04 20.34 -16.92
C PRO A 26 -19.18 19.36 -17.24
N ASN A 27 -18.82 18.23 -17.85
CA ASN A 27 -19.75 17.18 -18.26
C ASN A 27 -20.42 16.59 -17.00
N GLN A 28 -21.64 17.03 -16.73
CA GLN A 28 -22.49 16.56 -15.64
C GLN A 28 -23.10 15.20 -16.02
N ASN A 29 -22.30 14.13 -16.10
CA ASN A 29 -22.84 12.78 -16.22
C ASN A 29 -21.87 11.69 -15.74
N GLN A 30 -21.23 11.92 -14.60
CA GLN A 30 -20.73 10.82 -13.78
C GLN A 30 -21.76 10.54 -12.69
N LYS A 31 -22.58 9.49 -12.88
CA LYS A 31 -23.41 8.93 -11.80
C LYS A 31 -22.45 8.46 -10.69
N THR A 32 -22.19 9.33 -9.72
CA THR A 32 -21.41 8.96 -8.53
C THR A 32 -22.21 7.92 -7.77
N LYS A 33 -21.73 6.67 -7.75
CA LYS A 33 -22.32 5.61 -6.91
C LYS A 33 -22.43 6.13 -5.46
N PRO A 34 -23.54 5.85 -4.75
CA PRO A 34 -23.74 6.34 -3.39
C PRO A 34 -22.61 5.82 -2.49
N LYS A 35 -21.91 6.74 -1.83
CA LYS A 35 -20.83 6.41 -0.89
C LYS A 35 -21.38 5.48 0.20
N PRO A 36 -20.69 4.39 0.56
CA PRO A 36 -21.12 3.54 1.66
C PRO A 36 -21.21 4.38 2.94
N LYS A 37 -22.35 4.31 3.64
CA LYS A 37 -22.56 5.01 4.91
C LYS A 37 -21.51 4.56 5.92
N ILE A 38 -20.55 5.43 6.24
CA ILE A 38 -19.53 5.15 7.26
C ILE A 38 -20.24 5.20 8.62
N ARG A 39 -20.43 4.03 9.24
CA ARG A 39 -21.00 3.92 10.59
C ARG A 39 -20.04 4.60 11.58
N VAL A 40 -20.45 5.72 12.16
CA VAL A 40 -19.67 6.42 13.20
C VAL A 40 -19.70 5.55 14.46
N VAL A 41 -18.59 4.86 14.74
CA VAL A 41 -18.45 4.08 15.96
C VAL A 41 -18.04 5.03 17.09
N ASN A 42 -18.99 5.38 17.96
CA ASN A 42 -18.71 6.11 19.19
C ASN A 42 -17.74 5.27 20.06
N LYS A 43 -16.60 5.85 20.43
CA LYS A 43 -15.56 5.17 21.21
C LYS A 43 -15.94 5.20 22.69
N VAL A 44 -16.21 4.02 23.27
CA VAL A 44 -16.40 3.89 24.73
C VAL A 44 -15.02 4.03 25.41
N LEU A 45 -14.90 5.00 26.31
CA LEU A 45 -13.69 5.30 27.08
C LEU A 45 -13.96 5.01 28.56
N VAL A 46 -12.98 4.46 29.26
CA VAL A 46 -13.03 4.25 30.73
C VAL A 46 -12.03 5.20 31.37
N SER A 47 -12.42 5.86 32.45
CA SER A 47 -11.55 6.68 33.29
C SER A 47 -10.69 5.76 34.17
N LYS A 48 -9.37 5.95 34.14
CA LYS A 48 -8.43 5.29 35.06
C LYS A 48 -7.60 6.36 35.76
N PHE A 49 -7.45 6.25 37.07
CA PHE A 49 -6.52 7.08 37.83
C PHE A 49 -5.10 6.52 37.69
N VAL A 50 -4.17 7.36 37.20
CA VAL A 50 -2.74 7.04 37.11
C VAL A 50 -1.96 8.30 37.50
N ASN A 51 -1.03 8.19 38.45
CA ASN A 51 -0.19 9.29 38.95
C ASN A 51 -0.97 10.57 39.27
N GLY A 52 -2.05 10.44 40.06
CA GLY A 52 -2.87 11.58 40.51
C GLY A 52 -3.75 12.22 39.43
N LYS A 53 -3.77 11.69 38.19
CA LYS A 53 -4.58 12.23 37.08
C LYS A 53 -5.58 11.20 36.55
N VAL A 54 -6.78 11.67 36.19
CA VAL A 54 -7.78 10.86 35.49
C VAL A 54 -7.41 10.79 34.01
N VAL A 55 -6.99 9.62 33.55
CA VAL A 55 -6.68 9.35 32.14
C VAL A 55 -7.83 8.56 31.52
N LYS A 56 -8.38 9.08 30.41
CA LYS A 56 -9.37 8.36 29.60
C LYS A 56 -8.65 7.32 28.74
N GLN A 57 -8.87 6.03 29.02
CA GLN A 57 -8.30 4.92 28.26
C GLN A 57 -9.36 4.23 27.39
N LYS A 58 -8.95 3.74 26.21
CA LYS A 58 -9.82 2.92 25.36
C LYS A 58 -9.97 1.54 25.97
N ILE A 59 -11.22 1.06 26.06
CA ILE A 59 -11.49 -0.35 26.43
C ILE A 59 -10.86 -1.25 25.36
N LYS A 60 -9.91 -2.09 25.77
CA LYS A 60 -9.36 -3.13 24.89
C LYS A 60 -10.41 -4.23 24.77
N ARG A 61 -10.72 -4.64 23.53
CA ARG A 61 -11.56 -5.82 23.30
C ARG A 61 -10.81 -7.05 23.79
N LYS A 62 -11.48 -7.90 24.57
CA LYS A 62 -10.94 -9.21 24.95
C LYS A 62 -10.84 -10.06 23.68
N CYS A 63 -9.63 -10.57 23.40
CA CYS A 63 -9.40 -11.57 22.37
C CYS A 63 -9.38 -12.94 23.05
N TYR A 64 -10.21 -13.85 22.58
CA TYR A 64 -10.21 -15.24 23.05
C TYR A 64 -9.47 -16.09 22.02
N PRO A 65 -8.62 -17.04 22.46
CA PRO A 65 -7.94 -17.92 21.54
C PRO A 65 -8.98 -18.71 20.72
N PRO A 66 -8.75 -18.92 19.41
CA PRO A 66 -9.70 -19.60 18.54
C PRO A 66 -9.95 -21.04 19.01
N GLU A 67 -8.94 -21.70 19.58
CA GLU A 67 -9.04 -23.06 20.10
C GLU A 67 -10.01 -23.16 21.28
N ALA A 68 -9.91 -22.27 22.28
CA ALA A 68 -10.85 -22.26 23.41
C ALA A 68 -12.31 -22.02 22.95
N ILE A 69 -12.53 -21.25 21.88
CA ILE A 69 -13.87 -21.08 21.30
C ILE A 69 -14.35 -22.39 20.65
N LYS A 70 -13.49 -23.07 19.89
CA LYS A 70 -13.82 -24.35 19.23
C LYS A 70 -14.11 -25.45 20.25
N GLU A 71 -13.28 -25.57 21.27
CA GLU A 71 -13.48 -26.53 22.37
C GLU A 71 -14.78 -26.25 23.13
N ALA A 72 -15.05 -24.99 23.45
CA ALA A 72 -16.31 -24.60 24.08
C ALA A 72 -17.53 -24.92 23.19
N MET A 73 -17.42 -24.76 21.88
CA MET A 73 -18.48 -25.16 20.95
C MET A 73 -18.65 -26.67 20.87
N LYS A 74 -17.55 -27.42 20.91
CA LYS A 74 -17.57 -28.89 20.95
C LYS A 74 -18.28 -29.38 22.21
N ALA A 75 -17.95 -28.83 23.38
CA ALA A 75 -18.59 -29.15 24.64
C ALA A 75 -20.10 -28.86 24.62
N VAL A 76 -20.53 -27.78 23.95
CA VAL A 76 -21.97 -27.48 23.76
C VAL A 76 -22.65 -28.50 22.86
N ASN A 77 -21.99 -28.91 21.77
CA ASN A 77 -22.51 -29.94 20.86
C ASN A 77 -22.58 -31.33 21.54
N GLU A 78 -21.66 -31.61 22.47
CA GLU A 78 -21.64 -32.81 23.31
C GLU A 78 -22.71 -32.78 24.44
N GLY A 79 -23.50 -31.70 24.55
CA GLY A 79 -24.63 -31.59 25.48
C GLY A 79 -24.40 -30.73 26.71
N ALA A 80 -23.23 -30.08 26.86
CA ALA A 80 -23.01 -29.14 27.96
C ALA A 80 -23.84 -27.85 27.77
N SER A 81 -24.34 -27.29 28.87
CA SER A 81 -25.03 -26.00 28.81
C SER A 81 -24.07 -24.88 28.37
N LEU A 82 -24.58 -23.90 27.62
CA LEU A 82 -23.81 -22.73 27.16
C LEU A 82 -23.03 -22.04 28.28
N ARG A 83 -23.63 -21.96 29.47
CA ARG A 83 -23.02 -21.32 30.65
C ARG A 83 -21.91 -22.18 31.24
N LYS A 84 -22.08 -23.51 31.28
CA LYS A 84 -21.06 -24.46 31.73
C LYS A 84 -19.86 -24.46 30.78
N ALA A 85 -20.09 -24.58 29.48
CA ALA A 85 -19.03 -24.52 28.47
C ALA A 85 -18.28 -23.17 28.47
N ALA A 86 -19.01 -22.07 28.60
CA ALA A 86 -18.43 -20.72 28.74
C ALA A 86 -17.49 -20.61 29.95
N ALA A 87 -17.91 -21.13 31.10
CA ALA A 87 -17.12 -21.11 32.33
C ALA A 87 -15.87 -22.00 32.22
N MET A 88 -16.02 -23.22 31.69
CA MET A 88 -14.92 -24.19 31.56
C MET A 88 -13.78 -23.68 30.66
N HIS A 89 -14.11 -23.00 29.54
CA HIS A 89 -13.10 -22.52 28.58
C HIS A 89 -12.80 -21.02 28.71
N GLY A 90 -13.32 -20.33 29.73
CA GLY A 90 -13.04 -18.91 29.98
C GLY A 90 -13.53 -17.95 28.89
N VAL A 91 -14.55 -18.34 28.11
CA VAL A 91 -15.15 -17.53 27.04
C VAL A 91 -16.54 -17.07 27.48
N PRO A 92 -16.90 -15.76 27.40
CA PRO A 92 -18.23 -15.32 27.79
C PRO A 92 -19.33 -16.00 26.99
N SER A 93 -20.42 -16.36 27.66
CA SER A 93 -21.60 -16.99 27.06
C SER A 93 -22.14 -16.24 25.85
N ALA A 94 -22.15 -14.90 25.88
CA ALA A 94 -22.57 -14.07 24.74
C ALA A 94 -21.64 -14.21 23.51
N THR A 95 -20.33 -14.37 23.74
CA THR A 95 -19.36 -14.62 22.66
C THR A 95 -19.56 -16.00 22.08
N LEU A 96 -19.73 -17.01 22.93
CA LEU A 96 -19.98 -18.39 22.52
C LEU A 96 -21.29 -18.52 21.72
N CYS A 97 -22.39 -17.93 22.20
CA CYS A 97 -23.68 -17.90 21.51
C CYS A 97 -23.58 -17.25 20.12
N LYS A 98 -22.85 -16.12 20.01
CA LYS A 98 -22.62 -15.47 18.71
C LYS A 98 -21.81 -16.35 17.74
N LYS A 99 -20.83 -17.09 18.26
CA LYS A 99 -19.98 -18.00 17.47
C LYS A 99 -20.70 -19.26 17.05
N LEU A 100 -21.59 -19.79 17.89
CA LEU A 100 -22.47 -20.90 17.52
C LEU A 100 -23.40 -20.54 16.35
N LYS A 101 -23.92 -19.31 16.34
CA LYS A 101 -24.74 -18.79 15.22
C LYS A 101 -23.95 -18.48 13.94
N ASN A 102 -22.64 -18.25 14.05
CA ASN A 102 -21.76 -17.81 12.94
C ASN A 102 -20.41 -18.54 13.05
N PRO A 103 -20.38 -19.87 12.84
CA PRO A 103 -19.17 -20.69 13.01
C PRO A 103 -18.05 -20.26 12.07
N GLU A 104 -18.38 -19.80 10.87
CA GLU A 104 -17.43 -19.29 9.87
C GLU A 104 -16.70 -18.00 10.31
N SER A 105 -17.15 -17.35 11.38
CA SER A 105 -16.51 -16.16 11.93
C SER A 105 -15.35 -16.48 12.89
N ILE A 106 -15.16 -17.76 13.26
CA ILE A 106 -14.05 -18.20 14.12
C ILE A 106 -12.72 -17.94 13.39
N GLY A 107 -11.73 -17.36 14.08
CA GLY A 107 -10.42 -17.03 13.48
C GLY A 107 -10.42 -15.83 12.52
N LYS A 108 -11.57 -15.36 12.03
CA LYS A 108 -11.65 -14.16 11.17
C LYS A 108 -11.43 -12.88 11.97
N LYS A 109 -10.52 -12.02 11.49
CA LYS A 109 -10.33 -10.68 12.06
C LYS A 109 -11.55 -9.82 11.77
N GLY A 110 -12.03 -9.11 12.79
CA GLY A 110 -13.15 -8.18 12.64
C GLY A 110 -12.77 -6.97 11.79
N GLY A 111 -13.65 -6.58 10.87
CA GLY A 111 -13.46 -5.41 10.00
C GLY A 111 -14.01 -5.67 8.59
N PRO A 112 -14.06 -4.63 7.75
CA PRO A 112 -14.38 -4.80 6.33
C PRO A 112 -13.32 -5.68 5.66
N SER A 113 -13.75 -6.43 4.66
CA SER A 113 -12.86 -7.22 3.81
C SER A 113 -11.82 -6.30 3.14
N THR A 114 -10.64 -6.85 2.87
CA THR A 114 -9.63 -6.13 2.10
C THR A 114 -10.03 -6.05 0.64
N VAL A 115 -9.79 -4.91 0.00
CA VAL A 115 -10.08 -4.67 -1.43
C VAL A 115 -9.42 -5.71 -2.34
N LEU A 116 -8.20 -6.13 -2.00
CA LEU A 116 -7.47 -7.19 -2.70
C LEU A 116 -7.65 -8.53 -1.97
N THR A 117 -7.71 -9.63 -2.71
CA THR A 117 -7.75 -10.99 -2.14
C THR A 117 -6.43 -11.36 -1.48
N ALA A 118 -6.32 -12.55 -0.89
CA ALA A 118 -5.06 -13.02 -0.32
C ALA A 118 -4.03 -13.33 -1.43
N GLU A 119 -4.50 -13.97 -2.51
CA GLU A 119 -3.71 -14.37 -3.68
C GLU A 119 -3.14 -13.16 -4.41
N GLU A 120 -3.98 -12.15 -4.71
CA GLU A 120 -3.55 -10.91 -5.36
C GLU A 120 -2.45 -10.18 -4.57
N LYS A 121 -2.58 -10.17 -3.24
CA LYS A 121 -1.55 -9.58 -2.40
C LYS A 121 -0.25 -10.39 -2.49
N ALA A 122 -0.32 -11.71 -2.50
CA ALA A 122 0.86 -12.57 -2.61
C ALA A 122 1.60 -12.35 -3.94
N GLU A 123 0.88 -12.22 -5.05
CA GLU A 123 1.47 -11.90 -6.36
C GLU A 123 2.15 -10.53 -6.36
N MET A 124 1.51 -9.51 -5.78
CA MET A 124 2.10 -8.17 -5.66
C MET A 124 3.36 -8.18 -4.80
N ILE A 125 3.36 -8.93 -3.69
CA ILE A 125 4.52 -9.09 -2.82
C ILE A 125 5.66 -9.77 -3.59
N LYS A 126 5.36 -10.86 -4.31
CA LYS A 126 6.33 -11.57 -5.14
C LYS A 126 6.97 -10.65 -6.19
N TRP A 127 6.17 -9.82 -6.86
CA TRP A 127 6.65 -8.83 -7.80
C TRP A 127 7.53 -7.75 -7.14
N LEU A 128 7.16 -7.26 -5.96
CA LEU A 128 7.96 -6.28 -5.21
C LEU A 128 9.32 -6.87 -4.79
N ILE A 129 9.34 -8.11 -4.29
CA ILE A 129 10.57 -8.82 -3.91
C ILE A 129 11.44 -9.06 -5.15
N TYR A 130 10.83 -9.45 -6.27
CA TYR A 130 11.54 -9.61 -7.54
C TYR A 130 12.22 -8.31 -7.98
N ARG A 131 11.49 -7.19 -7.97
CA ARG A 131 12.05 -5.87 -8.32
C ARG A 131 13.14 -5.43 -7.34
N ALA A 132 12.98 -5.69 -6.05
CA ALA A 132 14.00 -5.39 -5.06
C ALA A 132 15.30 -6.19 -5.25
N LYS A 133 15.24 -7.40 -5.82
CA LYS A 133 16.44 -8.20 -6.15
C LYS A 133 17.13 -7.74 -7.42
N THR A 134 16.40 -7.07 -8.31
CA THR A 134 16.97 -6.43 -9.51
C THR A 134 17.54 -5.05 -9.18
N SER A 135 18.27 -4.45 -10.12
CA SER A 135 18.85 -3.11 -9.97
C SER A 135 17.82 -1.97 -9.87
N SER A 136 16.52 -2.25 -10.00
CA SER A 136 15.44 -1.26 -9.99
C SER A 136 14.37 -1.58 -8.93
N PRO A 137 14.54 -1.09 -7.68
CA PRO A 137 13.54 -1.23 -6.63
C PRO A 137 12.23 -0.51 -6.99
N ALA A 138 11.12 -1.12 -6.60
CA ALA A 138 9.81 -0.55 -6.88
C ALA A 138 9.52 0.72 -6.07
N LEU A 139 9.22 1.81 -6.77
CA LEU A 139 8.74 3.05 -6.16
C LEU A 139 7.31 2.88 -5.64
N LYS A 140 6.98 3.66 -4.62
CA LYS A 140 5.63 3.69 -4.04
C LYS A 140 4.55 4.13 -5.04
N SER A 141 4.88 5.09 -5.91
CA SER A 141 3.98 5.58 -6.97
C SER A 141 3.66 4.47 -7.97
N GLU A 142 4.67 3.74 -8.43
CA GLU A 142 4.50 2.64 -9.37
C GLU A 142 3.61 1.54 -8.78
N LEU A 143 3.79 1.20 -7.50
CA LEU A 143 2.89 0.26 -6.81
C LEU A 143 1.43 0.76 -6.84
N PHE A 144 1.19 2.05 -6.59
CA PHE A 144 -0.15 2.62 -6.65
C PHE A 144 -0.72 2.60 -8.06
N ASP A 145 0.10 2.87 -9.07
CA ASP A 145 -0.31 2.84 -10.48
C ASP A 145 -0.67 1.42 -10.91
N CYS A 146 0.14 0.42 -10.52
CA CYS A 146 -0.15 -1.00 -10.76
C CYS A 146 -1.47 -1.42 -10.11
N ILE A 147 -1.68 -1.09 -8.83
CA ILE A 147 -2.93 -1.42 -8.12
C ILE A 147 -4.13 -0.72 -8.78
N GLN A 148 -4.00 0.56 -9.11
CA GLN A 148 -5.08 1.32 -9.73
C GLN A 148 -5.47 0.72 -11.09
N LYS A 149 -4.48 0.40 -11.94
CA LYS A 149 -4.71 -0.27 -13.24
C LYS A 149 -5.37 -1.63 -13.06
N TYR A 150 -4.92 -2.41 -12.08
CA TYR A 150 -5.50 -3.72 -11.77
C TYR A 150 -6.98 -3.59 -11.34
N LEU A 151 -7.29 -2.67 -10.43
CA LEU A 151 -8.66 -2.45 -9.95
C LEU A 151 -9.60 -1.96 -11.04
N GLN A 152 -9.12 -1.10 -11.94
CA GLN A 152 -9.87 -0.62 -13.10
C GLN A 152 -10.16 -1.75 -14.09
N LYS A 153 -9.17 -2.63 -14.35
CA LYS A 153 -9.32 -3.78 -15.25
C LYS A 153 -10.35 -4.78 -14.72
N GLU A 154 -10.26 -5.11 -13.44
CA GLU A 154 -11.15 -6.07 -12.77
C GLU A 154 -12.51 -5.48 -12.36
N GLN A 155 -12.71 -4.17 -12.55
CA GLN A 155 -13.92 -3.42 -12.18
C GLN A 155 -14.38 -3.68 -10.73
N LYS A 156 -13.43 -3.87 -9.81
CA LYS A 156 -13.74 -4.18 -8.42
C LYS A 156 -14.32 -2.98 -7.69
N GLU A 157 -15.28 -3.23 -6.81
CA GLU A 157 -15.79 -2.17 -5.94
C GLU A 157 -14.77 -1.84 -4.87
N THR A 158 -14.24 -0.61 -4.92
CA THR A 158 -13.24 -0.15 -3.96
C THR A 158 -13.74 1.02 -3.13
N SER A 159 -13.26 1.10 -1.88
CA SER A 159 -13.45 2.30 -1.04
C SER A 159 -12.41 3.39 -1.34
N PHE A 160 -11.58 3.20 -2.36
CA PHE A 160 -10.54 4.16 -2.72
C PHE A 160 -11.12 5.30 -3.54
N LYS A 161 -10.52 6.49 -3.41
CA LYS A 161 -10.87 7.61 -4.28
C LYS A 161 -10.23 7.33 -5.66
N ASN A 162 -11.05 7.23 -6.70
CA ASN A 162 -10.63 6.95 -8.08
C ASN A 162 -9.81 5.64 -8.21
N ASP A 163 -10.18 4.61 -7.43
CA ASP A 163 -9.49 3.31 -7.40
C ASP A 163 -7.99 3.37 -7.05
N ARG A 164 -7.52 4.52 -6.54
CA ARG A 164 -6.12 4.74 -6.18
C ARG A 164 -5.89 4.52 -4.69
N PRO A 165 -5.00 3.60 -4.29
CA PRO A 165 -4.65 3.43 -2.88
C PRO A 165 -4.03 4.69 -2.28
N GLY A 166 -4.40 4.99 -1.04
CA GLY A 166 -3.86 6.13 -0.30
C GLY A 166 -2.66 5.78 0.59
N LYS A 167 -2.01 6.81 1.15
CA LYS A 167 -0.89 6.69 2.12
C LYS A 167 -1.21 5.71 3.26
N LYS A 168 -2.38 5.85 3.89
CA LYS A 168 -2.80 4.98 5.01
C LYS A 168 -2.95 3.51 4.61
N TRP A 169 -3.37 3.24 3.38
CA TRP A 169 -3.45 1.87 2.88
C TRP A 169 -2.04 1.27 2.78
N TYR A 170 -1.10 2.02 2.20
CA TYR A 170 0.29 1.60 2.05
C TYR A 170 0.99 1.36 3.39
N ASP A 171 0.80 2.27 4.35
CA ASP A 171 1.40 2.13 5.68
C ASP A 171 0.89 0.86 6.39
N ASN A 172 -0.40 0.56 6.27
CA ASN A 172 -0.99 -0.67 6.79
C ASN A 172 -0.56 -1.91 5.99
N PHE A 173 -0.34 -1.78 4.68
CA PHE A 173 0.17 -2.85 3.83
C PHE A 173 1.59 -3.25 4.27
N ARG A 174 2.50 -2.27 4.42
CA ARG A 174 3.85 -2.51 4.94
C ARG A 174 3.87 -3.10 6.35
N LYS A 175 3.02 -2.62 7.26
CA LYS A 175 2.92 -3.17 8.63
C LYS A 175 2.50 -4.64 8.66
N ARG A 176 1.76 -5.11 7.65
CA ARG A 176 1.35 -6.51 7.54
C ARG A 176 2.39 -7.38 6.84
N HIS A 177 3.23 -6.78 5.99
CA HIS A 177 4.21 -7.47 5.15
C HIS A 177 5.60 -6.89 5.41
N LEU A 178 6.23 -7.35 6.50
CA LEU A 178 7.55 -6.88 6.93
C LEU A 178 8.65 -7.21 5.92
N GLU A 179 8.46 -8.26 5.12
CA GLU A 179 9.34 -8.69 4.02
C GLU A 179 9.56 -7.64 2.92
N ILE A 180 8.67 -6.64 2.81
CA ILE A 180 8.74 -5.56 1.81
C ILE A 180 9.20 -4.24 2.45
N SER A 181 9.59 -4.24 3.72
CA SER A 181 10.05 -3.01 4.33
C SER A 181 11.31 -2.55 3.59
N LEU A 182 11.25 -1.35 3.00
CA LEU A 182 12.31 -0.79 2.18
C LEU A 182 13.66 -0.96 2.90
N PRO A 183 14.70 -1.48 2.21
CA PRO A 183 16.03 -1.42 2.76
C PRO A 183 16.34 0.04 3.07
N VAL A 184 16.85 0.31 4.27
CA VAL A 184 17.39 1.62 4.60
C VAL A 184 18.50 1.87 3.58
N ALA A 185 18.41 2.99 2.85
CA ALA A 185 19.47 3.39 1.93
C ALA A 185 20.78 3.41 2.71
N GLN A 186 21.67 2.48 2.39
CA GLN A 186 23.00 2.48 2.96
C GLN A 186 23.79 3.55 2.21
N ASN A 187 24.38 4.50 2.94
CA ASN A 187 25.39 5.37 2.37
C ASN A 187 26.48 4.47 1.80
N LEU A 188 26.78 4.60 0.52
CA LEU A 188 27.87 3.87 -0.12
C LEU A 188 29.17 4.30 0.58
N PRO A 189 29.80 3.45 1.41
CA PRO A 189 31.02 3.86 2.09
C PRO A 189 32.15 3.96 1.07
N LEU A 190 33.11 4.87 1.30
CA LEU A 190 34.34 5.00 0.51
C LEU A 190 35.08 3.65 0.30
N VAL A 191 34.87 2.68 1.21
CA VAL A 191 35.39 1.31 1.12
C VAL A 191 34.96 0.58 -0.15
N ARG A 192 33.79 0.88 -0.75
CA ARG A 192 33.39 0.30 -2.05
C ARG A 192 34.24 0.80 -3.23
N ALA A 193 34.93 1.93 -3.09
CA ALA A 193 35.87 2.41 -4.09
C ALA A 193 37.24 1.73 -3.98
N ILE A 194 37.52 1.06 -2.85
CA ILE A 194 38.74 0.28 -2.63
C ILE A 194 38.45 -1.13 -3.10
N VAL A 195 38.78 -1.41 -4.36
CA VAL A 195 38.60 -2.73 -4.97
C VAL A 195 39.93 -3.49 -4.87
N THR A 196 39.90 -4.70 -4.29
CA THR A 196 41.07 -5.60 -4.22
C THR A 196 41.11 -6.56 -5.41
N GLU A 197 42.25 -7.24 -5.63
CA GLU A 197 42.34 -8.27 -6.67
C GLU A 197 41.38 -9.43 -6.38
N GLU A 198 41.23 -9.80 -5.11
CA GLU A 198 40.29 -10.82 -4.65
C GLU A 198 38.84 -10.47 -5.01
N ASP A 199 38.44 -9.21 -4.82
CA ASP A 199 37.10 -8.73 -5.19
C ASP A 199 36.84 -8.85 -6.70
N LEU A 200 37.83 -8.51 -7.53
CA LEU A 200 37.74 -8.64 -8.98
C LEU A 200 37.59 -10.12 -9.39
N ARG A 201 38.45 -10.99 -8.85
CA ARG A 201 38.40 -12.43 -9.14
C ARG A 201 37.06 -13.04 -8.71
N GLN A 202 36.55 -12.64 -7.55
CA GLN A 202 35.23 -13.06 -7.09
C GLN A 202 34.14 -12.58 -8.04
N TRP A 203 34.15 -11.31 -8.43
CA TRP A 203 33.17 -10.76 -9.36
C TRP A 203 33.16 -11.49 -10.71
N PHE A 204 34.32 -11.75 -11.31
CA PHE A 204 34.41 -12.53 -12.56
C PHE A 204 33.89 -13.96 -12.38
N GLY A 205 34.11 -14.58 -11.21
CA GLY A 205 33.54 -15.88 -10.85
C GLY A 205 32.00 -15.85 -10.76
N GLU A 206 31.44 -14.83 -10.10
CA GLU A 206 29.99 -14.62 -10.01
C GLU A 206 29.35 -14.39 -11.39
N VAL A 207 29.99 -13.59 -12.25
CA VAL A 207 29.54 -13.36 -13.63
C VAL A 207 29.57 -14.66 -14.43
N ARG A 208 30.65 -15.45 -14.32
CA ARG A 208 30.76 -16.74 -15.01
C ARG A 208 29.65 -17.70 -14.59
N THR A 209 29.44 -17.89 -13.29
CA THR A 209 28.38 -18.78 -12.77
C THR A 209 26.98 -18.32 -13.19
N PHE A 210 26.73 -17.01 -13.23
CA PHE A 210 25.48 -16.45 -13.75
C PHE A 210 25.27 -16.76 -15.23
N LEU A 211 26.30 -16.61 -16.07
CA LEU A 211 26.25 -16.91 -17.50
C LEU A 211 26.04 -18.41 -17.75
N GLU A 212 26.73 -19.27 -17.01
CA GLU A 212 26.56 -20.73 -17.07
C GLU A 212 25.13 -21.13 -16.70
N LYS A 213 24.59 -20.60 -15.60
CA LYS A 213 23.21 -20.85 -15.18
C LYS A 213 22.16 -20.42 -16.21
N LYS A 214 22.46 -19.40 -17.01
CA LYS A 214 21.58 -18.89 -18.07
C LYS A 214 21.81 -19.55 -19.42
N GLY A 215 22.81 -20.42 -19.56
CA GLY A 215 23.18 -21.04 -20.84
C GLY A 215 23.77 -20.03 -21.82
N LEU A 216 24.44 -18.98 -21.32
CA LEU A 216 24.94 -17.84 -22.08
C LEU A 216 26.48 -17.81 -22.16
N THR A 217 27.13 -18.98 -22.15
CA THR A 217 28.60 -19.08 -22.18
C THR A 217 29.19 -18.81 -23.57
N SER A 218 28.41 -18.99 -24.65
CA SER A 218 28.85 -18.84 -26.04
C SER A 218 28.22 -17.61 -26.72
N ILE A 219 28.32 -16.43 -26.10
CA ILE A 219 27.85 -15.19 -26.72
C ILE A 219 28.85 -14.73 -27.78
N HIS A 220 28.37 -14.48 -29.00
CA HIS A 220 29.19 -13.92 -30.07
C HIS A 220 29.62 -12.49 -29.72
N PRO A 221 30.89 -12.07 -29.94
CA PRO A 221 31.39 -10.75 -29.57
C PRO A 221 30.56 -9.57 -30.08
N SER A 222 29.94 -9.70 -31.26
CA SER A 222 29.06 -8.65 -31.82
C SER A 222 27.78 -8.38 -31.00
N ARG A 223 27.46 -9.23 -30.02
CA ARG A 223 26.31 -9.06 -29.11
C ARG A 223 26.72 -8.48 -27.76
N ILE A 224 27.98 -8.10 -27.59
CA ILE A 224 28.51 -7.45 -26.40
C ILE A 224 28.53 -5.95 -26.68
N PHE A 225 27.68 -5.20 -25.97
CA PHE A 225 27.57 -3.76 -26.11
C PHE A 225 28.23 -3.08 -24.92
N ASN A 226 29.05 -2.06 -25.18
CA ASN A 226 29.48 -1.14 -24.14
C ASN A 226 28.34 -0.14 -23.86
N CYS A 227 28.00 0.07 -22.59
CA CYS A 227 26.94 1.01 -22.16
C CYS A 227 27.50 2.16 -21.30
N ASP A 228 28.81 2.38 -21.38
CA ASP A 228 29.50 3.54 -20.83
C ASP A 228 28.95 4.85 -21.45
N GLU A 229 28.49 5.75 -20.59
CA GLU A 229 28.18 7.13 -20.94
C GLU A 229 29.49 7.94 -21.02
N ASN A 230 30.18 7.86 -22.15
CA ASN A 230 31.25 8.80 -22.46
C ASN A 230 30.61 10.17 -22.75
N ASN A 231 30.45 10.97 -21.70
CA ASN A 231 30.12 12.38 -21.83
C ASN A 231 31.27 13.07 -22.58
N ILE A 232 30.97 13.58 -23.77
CA ILE A 232 31.78 14.59 -24.48
C ILE A 232 31.42 15.96 -23.91
#